data_AF-A0A957Y7C6-F1
#
_entry.id   AF-A0A957Y7C6-F1
#
_cell.length_a   1.000
_cell.length_b   1.000
_cell.length_c   1.000
_cell.angle_alpha   90.00
_cell.angle_beta   90.00
_cell.angle_gamma   90.00
#
_symmetry.space_group_name_H-M   'P 1'
#
loop_
_entity.id
_entity.type
_entity.pdbx_description
1 polymer ?
#
loop_
_entity_poly.entity_id
_entity_poly.type
_entity_poly.pdbx_seq_one_letter_code
_entity_poly.pdbx_strand_id
1 'polypeptide(L)'
;MSLDLLFPNFDELIRTPEDVQRLNETILQLAVQGKLVPQDPNDEPASELLKRIAGEKRRLVQEKKIRKSKQLPPIKPPEVPWDLPRGWCWSRLGDVILEIQTGPFGSMLHKSDYVEGGVPVVNPANIRDGRIVLLANMAVSEDTVKRLERYVLEQGDIVMGRRGEMGRCAVVTESEAGWLCGSGSFNLKTSHNMAQEYLVRLIRSPDARSYLSGGSVGSTMNNLNHRILNRMVIGVPPVAEQQRIVAKVDELFAQTRALEAKLRQAQERVVTFNRAALHRMHTAQDDAQFQTSWRTVSDHFDVLYDDPRNVAELRQAILDLAVRGKLAPQDPNDEPAEELLKNIGGGKRTENGRKKS
;
A
#
# COMPACT_ATOMS: atom_id res chain seq x y z
N MET A 1 19.78 15.66 -6.89
CA MET A 1 18.64 16.56 -7.20
C MET A 1 18.35 17.34 -5.92
N SER A 2 18.46 18.67 -5.93
CA SER A 2 18.15 19.46 -4.72
C SER A 2 16.68 19.29 -4.38
N LEU A 3 16.34 19.20 -3.09
CA LEU A 3 14.95 19.11 -2.62
C LEU A 3 14.12 20.30 -3.10
N ASP A 4 14.76 21.46 -3.23
CA ASP A 4 14.17 22.70 -3.72
C ASP A 4 13.80 22.67 -5.21
N LEU A 5 14.37 21.74 -5.98
CA LEU A 5 14.01 21.49 -7.38
C LEU A 5 13.04 20.31 -7.53
N LEU A 6 13.02 19.41 -6.55
CA LEU A 6 12.19 18.20 -6.53
C LEU A 6 10.73 18.53 -6.19
N PHE A 7 10.52 19.22 -5.07
CA PHE A 7 9.19 19.44 -4.51
C PHE A 7 8.28 20.37 -5.34
N PRO A 8 8.79 21.46 -5.94
CA PRO A 8 7.94 22.35 -6.74
C PRO A 8 7.50 21.78 -8.09
N ASN A 9 8.20 20.77 -8.62
CA ASN A 9 7.99 20.26 -9.99
C ASN A 9 7.36 18.86 -10.02
N PHE A 10 6.73 18.42 -8.91
CA PHE A 10 6.14 17.07 -8.86
C PHE A 10 5.05 16.84 -9.89
N ASP A 11 4.22 17.85 -10.15
CA ASP A 11 3.12 17.76 -11.10
C ASP A 11 3.60 17.46 -12.53
N GLU A 12 4.85 17.82 -12.88
CA GLU A 12 5.41 17.59 -14.21
C GLU A 12 6.14 16.23 -14.34
N LEU A 13 6.62 15.70 -13.22
CA LEU A 13 7.43 14.47 -13.17
C LEU A 13 6.63 13.21 -12.86
N ILE A 14 5.43 13.35 -12.27
CA ILE A 14 4.59 12.21 -11.87
C ILE A 14 3.55 11.95 -12.94
N ARG A 15 3.66 10.82 -13.63
CA ARG A 15 2.76 10.44 -14.73
C ARG A 15 1.93 9.21 -14.41
N THR A 16 2.42 8.36 -13.50
CA THR A 16 1.73 7.12 -13.12
C THR A 16 1.58 6.98 -11.60
N PRO A 17 0.67 6.11 -11.12
CA PRO A 17 0.58 5.77 -9.69
C PRO A 17 1.89 5.22 -9.10
N GLU A 18 2.71 4.52 -9.90
CA GLU A 18 4.02 4.00 -9.48
C GLU A 18 5.02 5.14 -9.21
N ASP A 19 4.96 6.24 -9.96
CA ASP A 19 5.79 7.43 -9.70
C ASP A 19 5.44 8.05 -8.34
N VAL A 20 4.15 8.10 -8.00
CA VAL A 20 3.67 8.55 -6.68
C VAL A 20 4.23 7.67 -5.57
N GLN A 21 4.23 6.35 -5.77
CA GLN A 21 4.80 5.41 -4.79
C GLN A 21 6.30 5.64 -4.59
N ARG A 22 7.08 5.74 -5.68
CA ARG A 22 8.52 6.02 -5.61
C ARG A 22 8.82 7.34 -4.91
N LEU A 23 7.98 8.34 -5.14
CA LEU A 23 8.10 9.61 -4.46
C LEU A 23 7.84 9.47 -2.96
N ASN A 24 6.78 8.77 -2.54
CA ASN A 24 6.49 8.55 -1.13
C ASN A 24 7.66 7.82 -0.42
N GLU A 25 8.25 6.84 -1.09
CA GLU A 25 9.45 6.13 -0.60
C GLU A 25 10.65 7.07 -0.44
N THR A 26 10.87 7.94 -1.42
CA THR A 26 11.94 8.97 -1.39
C THR A 26 11.74 9.95 -0.24
N ILE A 27 10.50 10.42 -0.03
CA ILE A 27 10.16 11.33 1.08
C ILE A 27 10.49 10.69 2.43
N LEU A 28 10.08 9.44 2.66
CA LEU A 28 10.38 8.72 3.89
C LEU A 28 11.89 8.52 4.09
N GLN A 29 12.60 8.20 3.01
CA GLN A 29 14.04 8.01 3.06
C GLN A 29 14.78 9.29 3.46
N LEU A 30 14.39 10.43 2.88
CA LEU A 30 14.96 11.73 3.23
C LEU A 30 14.61 12.15 4.67
N ALA A 31 13.41 11.81 5.13
CA ALA A 31 12.97 12.06 6.50
C ALA A 31 13.88 11.36 7.53
N VAL A 32 14.17 10.07 7.32
CA VAL A 32 14.99 9.27 8.26
C VAL A 32 16.49 9.53 8.14
N GLN A 33 16.93 10.15 7.04
CA GLN A 33 18.31 10.61 6.87
C GLN A 33 18.54 12.01 7.43
N GLY A 34 17.50 12.68 7.93
CA GLY A 34 17.59 14.06 8.41
C GLY A 34 17.86 15.07 7.31
N LYS A 35 17.39 14.78 6.09
CA LYS A 35 17.55 15.65 4.92
C LYS A 35 16.26 16.39 4.56
N LEU A 36 15.12 16.00 5.14
CA LEU A 36 13.82 16.52 4.73
C LEU A 36 13.48 17.91 5.31
N VAL A 37 13.97 18.22 6.50
CA VAL A 37 13.70 19.49 7.20
C VAL A 37 15.01 20.12 7.69
N PRO A 38 15.07 21.45 7.87
CA PRO A 38 16.24 22.11 8.45
C PRO A 38 16.50 21.65 9.90
N GLN A 39 17.77 21.50 10.26
CA GLN A 39 18.20 21.27 11.64
C GLN A 39 18.23 22.58 12.43
N ASP A 40 17.82 22.53 13.70
CA ASP A 40 17.97 23.65 14.64
C ASP A 40 19.09 23.34 15.64
N PRO A 41 20.19 24.12 15.66
CA PRO A 41 21.28 23.94 16.62
C PRO A 41 20.88 24.07 18.09
N ASN A 42 19.72 24.68 18.39
CA ASN A 42 19.21 24.87 19.74
C ASN A 42 18.31 23.72 20.20
N ASP A 43 17.97 22.77 19.32
CA ASP A 43 17.21 21.60 19.71
C ASP A 43 18.00 20.76 20.73
N GLU A 44 17.28 20.23 21.71
CA GLU A 44 17.87 19.28 22.66
C GLU A 44 18.37 18.03 21.92
N PRO A 45 19.63 17.61 22.10
CA PRO A 45 20.18 16.50 21.35
C PRO A 45 19.47 15.19 21.67
N ALA A 46 19.38 14.31 20.67
CA ALA A 46 18.76 12.99 20.77
C ALA A 46 19.34 12.11 21.89
N SER A 47 20.57 12.39 22.34
CA SER A 47 21.19 11.71 23.47
C SER A 47 20.40 11.89 24.77
N GLU A 48 19.79 13.06 25.01
CA GLU A 48 18.97 13.29 26.21
C GLU A 48 17.64 12.54 26.13
N LEU A 49 17.03 12.48 24.94
CA LEU A 49 15.86 11.65 24.69
C LEU A 49 16.16 10.17 25.00
N LEU A 50 17.27 9.63 24.48
CA LEU A 50 17.66 8.25 24.73
C LEU A 50 17.90 7.97 26.22
N LYS A 51 18.46 8.93 26.98
CA LYS A 51 18.59 8.82 28.44
C LYS A 51 17.24 8.74 29.14
N ARG A 52 16.26 9.57 28.74
CA ARG A 52 14.88 9.54 29.29
C ARG A 52 14.21 8.20 29.03
N ILE A 53 14.26 7.71 27.79
CA ILE A 53 13.70 6.40 27.42
C ILE A 53 14.36 5.27 28.21
N ALA A 54 15.70 5.29 28.32
CA ALA A 54 16.42 4.29 29.11
C ALA A 54 16.04 4.34 30.60
N GLY A 55 15.82 5.54 31.16
CA GLY A 55 15.33 5.74 32.53
C GLY A 55 13.91 5.19 32.73
N GLU A 56 12.98 5.54 31.84
CA GLU A 56 11.62 5.03 31.84
C GLU A 56 11.58 3.51 31.73
N LYS A 57 12.37 2.93 30.82
CA LYS A 57 12.49 1.48 30.65
C LYS A 57 12.98 0.80 31.92
N ARG A 58 13.99 1.35 32.60
CA ARG A 58 14.46 0.84 33.90
C ARG A 58 13.36 0.87 34.96
N ARG A 59 12.62 1.98 35.06
CA ARG A 59 11.49 2.14 36.00
C ARG A 59 10.40 1.09 35.73
N LEU A 60 9.96 0.94 34.48
CA LEU A 60 8.90 -0.01 34.11
C LEU A 60 9.29 -1.47 34.36
N VAL A 61 10.58 -1.83 34.21
CA VAL A 61 11.09 -3.15 34.58
C VAL A 61 11.04 -3.36 36.09
N GLN A 62 11.40 -2.36 36.89
CA GLN A 62 11.32 -2.43 38.36
C GLN A 62 9.86 -2.57 38.84
N GLU A 63 8.94 -1.87 38.18
CA GLU A 63 7.49 -1.96 38.41
C GLU A 63 6.86 -3.26 37.85
N LYS A 64 7.64 -4.13 37.20
CA LYS A 64 7.19 -5.37 36.53
C LYS A 64 6.13 -5.17 35.44
N LYS A 65 5.99 -3.95 34.92
CA LYS A 65 5.08 -3.63 33.80
C LYS A 65 5.59 -4.13 32.45
N ILE A 66 6.92 -4.20 32.30
CA ILE A 66 7.57 -4.74 31.11
C ILE A 66 8.65 -5.77 31.47
N ARG A 67 8.97 -6.66 30.53
CA ARG A 67 10.06 -7.64 30.71
C ARG A 67 11.44 -7.01 30.58
N LYS A 68 12.39 -7.48 31.40
CA LYS A 68 13.80 -7.09 31.28
C LYS A 68 14.38 -7.59 29.94
N SER A 69 14.82 -6.67 29.09
CA SER A 69 15.52 -6.99 27.85
C SER A 69 16.99 -7.34 28.11
N LYS A 70 17.57 -8.14 27.23
CA LYS A 70 19.03 -8.37 27.20
C LYS A 70 19.73 -7.10 26.71
N GLN A 71 20.95 -6.87 27.17
CA GLN A 71 21.79 -5.79 26.64
C GLN A 71 22.07 -6.05 25.16
N LEU A 72 21.90 -5.02 24.34
CA LEU A 72 22.14 -5.09 22.90
C LEU A 72 23.62 -4.82 22.60
N PRO A 73 24.16 -5.41 21.53
CA PRO A 73 25.54 -5.14 21.14
C PRO A 73 25.71 -3.67 20.74
N PRO A 74 26.88 -3.07 21.02
CA PRO A 74 27.19 -1.73 20.55
C PRO A 74 27.09 -1.67 19.01
N ILE A 75 26.79 -0.48 18.50
CA ILE A 75 26.72 -0.23 17.05
C ILE A 75 28.15 -0.09 16.53
N LYS A 76 28.51 -0.84 15.49
CA LYS A 76 29.83 -0.80 14.86
C LYS A 76 29.83 0.12 13.63
N PRO A 77 30.97 0.70 13.24
CA PRO A 77 31.05 1.58 12.07
C PRO A 77 30.50 0.99 10.74
N PRO A 78 30.67 -0.32 10.42
CA PRO A 78 30.08 -0.89 9.21
C PRO A 78 28.55 -1.01 9.23
N GLU A 79 27.91 -0.83 10.38
CA GLU A 79 26.45 -0.90 10.54
C GLU A 79 25.77 0.45 10.34
N VAL A 80 26.54 1.55 10.23
CA VAL A 80 25.99 2.89 10.02
C VAL A 80 26.14 3.29 8.55
N PRO A 81 25.03 3.47 7.82
CA PRO A 81 25.06 3.65 6.36
C PRO A 81 25.47 5.06 5.90
N TRP A 82 25.41 6.07 6.77
CA TRP A 82 25.77 7.46 6.48
C TRP A 82 26.09 8.24 7.77
N ASP A 83 26.63 9.44 7.61
CA ASP A 83 26.82 10.39 8.70
C ASP A 83 25.50 11.06 9.09
N LEU A 84 25.21 11.10 10.39
CA LEU A 84 24.01 11.76 10.90
C LEU A 84 24.19 13.28 11.01
N PRO A 85 23.10 14.06 10.89
CA PRO A 85 23.12 15.48 11.20
C PRO A 85 23.51 15.75 12.65
N ARG A 86 23.94 16.98 12.92
CA ARG A 86 24.24 17.43 14.28
C ARG A 86 23.01 17.26 15.18
N GLY A 87 23.22 16.74 16.39
CA GLY A 87 22.17 16.53 17.39
C GLY A 87 21.46 15.18 17.29
N TRP A 88 21.62 14.45 16.19
CA TRP A 88 21.09 13.10 16.04
C TRP A 88 22.00 12.06 16.71
N CYS A 89 21.45 10.88 16.99
CA CYS A 89 22.20 9.74 17.53
C CYS A 89 21.81 8.45 16.80
N TRP A 90 22.79 7.59 16.53
CA TRP A 90 22.52 6.20 16.18
C TRP A 90 22.10 5.44 17.42
N SER A 91 21.02 4.66 17.33
CA SER A 91 20.56 3.78 18.40
C SER A 91 20.07 2.45 17.82
N ARG A 92 19.97 1.41 18.65
CA ARG A 92 19.22 0.22 18.28
C ARG A 92 17.74 0.48 18.52
N LEU A 93 16.87 -0.01 17.64
CA LEU A 93 15.41 0.08 17.84
C LEU A 93 15.00 -0.51 19.20
N GLY A 94 15.63 -1.60 19.63
CA GLY A 94 15.35 -2.21 20.93
C GLY A 94 15.76 -1.36 22.15
N ASP A 95 16.58 -0.33 21.98
CA ASP A 95 16.89 0.65 23.04
C ASP A 95 15.87 1.80 23.08
N VAL A 96 15.18 2.06 21.97
CA VAL A 96 14.12 3.09 21.84
C VAL A 96 12.74 2.56 22.20
N ILE A 97 12.45 1.30 21.84
CA ILE A 97 11.19 0.62 22.16
C ILE A 97 11.25 0.05 23.58
N LEU A 98 10.20 0.26 24.38
CA LEU A 98 10.13 -0.19 25.77
C LEU A 98 10.05 -1.73 25.85
N GLU A 99 9.12 -2.33 25.11
CA GLU A 99 8.98 -3.79 25.00
C GLU A 99 8.47 -4.18 23.60
N ILE A 100 9.00 -5.27 23.06
CA ILE A 100 8.49 -5.91 21.84
C ILE A 100 7.77 -7.18 22.25
N GLN A 101 6.47 -7.25 21.95
CA GLN A 101 5.63 -8.39 22.29
C GLN A 101 5.03 -8.99 21.02
N THR A 102 5.14 -10.31 20.85
CA THR A 102 4.37 -11.03 19.83
C THR A 102 2.94 -11.19 20.31
N GLY A 103 1.94 -11.03 19.43
CA GLY A 103 0.57 -11.40 19.78
C GLY A 103 0.42 -12.88 20.22
N PRO A 104 -0.70 -13.24 20.85
CA PRO A 104 -0.92 -14.56 21.40
C PRO A 104 -1.01 -15.59 20.27
N PHE A 105 -0.18 -16.64 20.32
CA PHE A 105 -0.14 -17.71 19.33
C PHE A 105 -0.24 -19.09 20.00
N GLY A 106 -0.54 -20.12 19.21
CA GLY A 106 -0.65 -21.49 19.70
C GLY A 106 -1.89 -21.68 20.59
N SER A 107 -1.72 -22.29 21.75
CA SER A 107 -2.80 -22.59 22.70
C SER A 107 -3.36 -21.37 23.46
N MET A 108 -2.92 -20.15 23.15
CA MET A 108 -3.42 -18.94 23.82
C MET A 108 -4.63 -18.32 23.12
N LEU A 109 -4.75 -18.47 21.80
CA LEU A 109 -5.86 -17.93 21.02
C LEU A 109 -6.29 -18.94 19.96
N HIS A 110 -7.45 -19.57 20.17
CA HIS A 110 -7.98 -20.64 19.34
C HIS A 110 -8.98 -20.12 18.29
N LYS A 111 -9.24 -20.91 17.24
CA LYS A 111 -10.26 -20.58 16.25
C LYS A 111 -11.66 -20.41 16.89
N SER A 112 -11.95 -21.15 17.95
CA SER A 112 -13.20 -21.07 18.72
C SER A 112 -13.34 -19.79 19.56
N ASP A 113 -12.24 -19.07 19.80
CA ASP A 113 -12.29 -17.80 20.57
C ASP A 113 -12.80 -16.64 19.70
N TYR A 114 -12.82 -16.80 18.38
CA TYR A 114 -13.30 -15.78 17.46
C TYR A 114 -14.83 -15.75 17.41
N VAL A 115 -15.39 -14.55 17.53
CA VAL A 115 -16.83 -14.30 17.54
C VAL A 115 -17.17 -13.13 16.62
N GLU A 116 -18.42 -13.05 16.18
CA GLU A 116 -18.94 -11.88 15.48
C GLU A 116 -19.32 -10.77 16.47
N GLY A 117 -19.07 -9.50 16.11
CA GLY A 117 -19.48 -8.35 16.92
C GLY A 117 -18.73 -8.14 18.25
N GLY A 118 -17.55 -8.75 18.43
CA GLY A 118 -16.71 -8.59 19.62
C GLY A 118 -15.62 -7.53 19.51
N VAL A 119 -14.60 -7.65 20.36
CA VAL A 119 -13.40 -6.78 20.35
C VAL A 119 -12.47 -7.17 19.19
N PRO A 120 -12.07 -6.24 18.31
CA PRO A 120 -11.25 -6.57 17.15
C PRO A 120 -9.86 -7.11 17.49
N VAL A 121 -9.35 -8.01 16.63
CA VAL A 121 -8.00 -8.57 16.68
C VAL A 121 -7.18 -8.06 15.50
N VAL A 122 -6.09 -7.35 15.80
CA VAL A 122 -5.26 -6.67 14.79
C VAL A 122 -4.17 -7.59 14.26
N ASN A 123 -4.36 -8.08 13.03
CA ASN A 123 -3.38 -8.86 12.26
C ASN A 123 -2.77 -8.01 11.12
N PRO A 124 -1.73 -8.48 10.41
CA PRO A 124 -1.10 -7.71 9.33
C PRO A 124 -2.08 -7.24 8.25
N ALA A 125 -3.18 -7.96 8.01
CA ALA A 125 -4.21 -7.56 7.05
C ALA A 125 -4.98 -6.29 7.45
N ASN A 126 -5.02 -6.00 8.76
CA ASN A 126 -5.64 -4.81 9.34
C ASN A 126 -4.74 -3.58 9.27
N ILE A 127 -3.49 -3.68 8.82
CA ILE A 127 -2.58 -2.54 8.82
C ILE A 127 -2.41 -2.06 7.38
N ARG A 128 -2.81 -0.81 7.09
CA ARG A 128 -2.74 -0.21 5.75
C ARG A 128 -2.30 1.24 5.88
N ASP A 129 -1.26 1.62 5.14
CA ASP A 129 -0.82 3.01 5.02
C ASP A 129 -0.64 3.78 6.34
N GLY A 130 -0.09 3.10 7.35
CA GLY A 130 0.21 3.70 8.66
C GLY A 130 -0.98 3.69 9.61
N ARG A 131 -2.12 3.11 9.20
CA ARG A 131 -3.36 3.07 9.95
C ARG A 131 -3.83 1.65 10.20
N ILE A 132 -4.58 1.49 11.28
CA ILE A 132 -5.32 0.26 11.57
C ILE A 132 -6.69 0.39 10.90
N VAL A 133 -7.08 -0.62 10.14
CA VAL A 133 -8.39 -0.72 9.48
C VAL A 133 -9.17 -1.89 10.06
N LEU A 134 -10.42 -1.62 10.43
CA LEU A 134 -11.33 -2.64 10.90
C LEU A 134 -11.70 -3.57 9.73
N LEU A 135 -11.63 -4.88 9.97
CA LEU A 135 -12.11 -5.91 9.06
C LEU A 135 -13.19 -6.71 9.80
N ALA A 136 -14.36 -6.89 9.18
CA ALA A 136 -15.60 -7.29 9.86
C ALA A 136 -15.60 -8.69 10.51
N ASN A 137 -14.51 -9.46 10.41
CA ASN A 137 -14.54 -10.92 10.63
C ASN A 137 -13.47 -11.42 11.62
N MET A 138 -12.80 -10.53 12.36
CA MET A 138 -11.68 -10.88 13.24
C MET A 138 -11.83 -10.21 14.59
N ALA A 139 -12.74 -10.72 15.42
CA ALA A 139 -13.01 -10.23 16.76
C ALA A 139 -13.11 -11.37 17.78
N VAL A 140 -12.96 -11.04 19.06
CA VAL A 140 -13.01 -11.97 20.20
C VAL A 140 -13.95 -11.44 21.28
N SER A 141 -14.41 -12.32 22.18
CA SER A 141 -15.23 -11.91 23.32
C SER A 141 -14.46 -11.12 24.37
N GLU A 142 -15.17 -10.33 25.19
CA GLU A 142 -14.60 -9.63 26.34
C GLU A 142 -13.88 -10.56 27.33
N ASP A 143 -14.39 -11.79 27.53
CA ASP A 143 -13.74 -12.77 28.39
C ASP A 143 -12.40 -13.25 27.81
N THR A 144 -12.30 -13.34 26.49
CA THR A 144 -11.03 -13.62 25.80
C THR A 144 -10.06 -12.46 25.96
N VAL A 145 -10.54 -11.22 25.88
CA VAL A 145 -9.72 -10.01 26.11
C VAL A 145 -9.18 -9.99 27.53
N LYS A 146 -10.01 -10.24 28.55
CA LYS A 146 -9.56 -10.34 29.96
C LYS A 146 -8.51 -11.44 30.15
N ARG A 147 -8.75 -12.63 29.57
CA ARG A 147 -7.80 -13.75 29.61
C ARG A 147 -6.47 -13.41 28.92
N LEU A 148 -6.50 -12.53 27.92
CA LEU A 148 -5.34 -12.11 27.13
C LEU A 148 -4.98 -10.64 27.36
N GLU A 149 -5.25 -10.09 28.55
CA GLU A 149 -5.09 -8.67 28.89
C GLU A 149 -3.70 -8.13 28.53
N ARG A 150 -2.67 -8.97 28.67
CA ARG A 150 -1.28 -8.63 28.34
C ARG A 150 -1.08 -8.23 26.88
N TYR A 151 -1.94 -8.70 25.97
CA TYR A 151 -1.85 -8.47 24.52
C TYR A 151 -2.79 -7.37 24.03
N VAL A 152 -3.50 -6.71 24.94
CA VAL A 152 -4.31 -5.54 24.63
C VAL A 152 -3.41 -4.39 24.19
N LEU A 153 -3.83 -3.71 23.14
CA LEU A 153 -3.16 -2.55 22.57
C LEU A 153 -3.52 -1.31 23.39
N GLU A 154 -2.50 -0.54 23.75
CA GLU A 154 -2.65 0.75 24.44
C GLU A 154 -2.45 1.90 23.46
N GLN A 155 -3.08 3.04 23.71
CA GLN A 155 -2.87 4.24 22.89
C GLN A 155 -1.38 4.62 22.87
N GLY A 156 -0.84 4.88 21.69
CA GLY A 156 0.57 5.18 21.48
C GLY A 156 1.46 3.94 21.33
N ASP A 157 0.95 2.73 21.52
CA ASP A 157 1.64 1.54 21.04
C ASP A 157 1.75 1.55 19.51
N ILE A 158 2.72 0.82 18.96
CA ILE A 158 2.81 0.59 17.52
C ILE A 158 2.55 -0.88 17.24
N VAL A 159 1.50 -1.17 16.47
CA VAL A 159 1.25 -2.51 15.97
C VAL A 159 2.00 -2.71 14.65
N MET A 160 2.74 -3.80 14.53
CA MET A 160 3.59 -4.09 13.38
C MET A 160 3.35 -5.51 12.86
N GLY A 161 3.25 -5.67 11.55
CA GLY A 161 3.15 -6.97 10.92
C GLY A 161 4.41 -7.80 11.16
N ARG A 162 4.24 -9.03 11.64
CA ARG A 162 5.34 -9.99 11.83
C ARG A 162 5.61 -10.81 10.57
N ARG A 163 4.61 -10.98 9.72
CA ARG A 163 4.61 -11.78 8.48
C ARG A 163 3.99 -10.97 7.34
N GLY A 164 4.30 -11.36 6.11
CA GLY A 164 3.78 -10.71 4.90
C GLY A 164 4.68 -9.56 4.45
N GLU A 165 4.09 -8.41 4.15
CA GLU A 165 4.82 -7.22 3.71
C GLU A 165 5.65 -6.61 4.86
N MET A 166 6.95 -6.44 4.63
CA MET A 166 7.89 -5.93 5.64
C MET A 166 7.71 -4.43 5.89
N GLY A 167 7.83 -4.03 7.16
CA GLY A 167 7.71 -2.61 7.58
C GLY A 167 6.27 -2.12 7.73
N ARG A 168 5.27 -2.98 7.51
CA ARG A 168 3.86 -2.63 7.73
C ARG A 168 3.60 -2.42 9.23
N CYS A 169 3.35 -1.19 9.63
CA CYS A 169 3.02 -0.81 11.00
C CYS A 169 2.06 0.40 11.04
N ALA A 170 1.45 0.61 12.21
CA ALA A 170 0.55 1.73 12.51
C ALA A 170 0.61 2.10 13.99
N VAL A 171 0.36 3.37 14.31
CA VAL A 171 0.15 3.82 15.69
C VAL A 171 -1.25 3.38 16.13
N VAL A 172 -1.36 2.87 17.36
CA VAL A 172 -2.63 2.61 18.02
C VAL A 172 -3.19 3.93 18.53
N THR A 173 -4.35 4.33 18.02
CA THR A 173 -5.02 5.56 18.45
C THR A 173 -6.08 5.26 19.51
N GLU A 174 -6.82 6.27 19.94
CA GLU A 174 -7.91 6.10 20.91
C GLU A 174 -9.00 5.14 20.40
N SER A 175 -9.26 5.10 19.09
CA SER A 175 -10.27 4.20 18.51
C SER A 175 -9.89 2.72 18.57
N GLU A 176 -8.60 2.41 18.62
CA GLU A 176 -8.09 1.03 18.69
C GLU A 176 -7.55 0.64 20.07
N ALA A 177 -7.50 1.59 21.01
CA ALA A 177 -7.14 1.28 22.38
C ALA A 177 -8.13 0.26 22.97
N GLY A 178 -7.61 -0.79 23.60
CA GLY A 178 -8.44 -1.90 24.08
C GLY A 178 -8.58 -3.07 23.09
N TRP A 179 -8.18 -2.90 21.83
CA TRP A 179 -8.19 -4.01 20.85
C TRP A 179 -7.08 -5.02 21.13
N LEU A 180 -7.22 -6.24 20.60
CA LEU A 180 -6.24 -7.30 20.85
C LEU A 180 -5.18 -7.35 19.75
N CYS A 181 -3.89 -7.42 20.12
CA CYS A 181 -2.82 -7.69 19.17
C CYS A 181 -2.92 -9.14 18.66
N GLY A 182 -2.99 -9.35 17.34
CA GLY A 182 -3.09 -10.69 16.74
C GLY A 182 -1.76 -11.44 16.65
N SER A 183 -1.83 -12.77 16.52
CA SER A 183 -0.66 -13.68 16.45
C SER A 183 0.31 -13.39 15.29
N GLY A 184 -0.20 -12.79 14.21
CA GLY A 184 0.56 -12.37 13.05
C GLY A 184 1.25 -11.01 13.22
N SER A 185 1.13 -10.38 14.38
CA SER A 185 1.62 -9.02 14.65
C SER A 185 2.54 -8.99 15.88
N PHE A 186 3.32 -7.92 15.95
CA PHE A 186 3.98 -7.44 17.17
C PHE A 186 3.22 -6.23 17.71
N ASN A 187 3.15 -6.13 19.04
CA ASN A 187 2.94 -4.89 19.74
C ASN A 187 4.30 -4.33 20.17
N LEU A 188 4.64 -3.12 19.73
CA LEU A 188 5.81 -2.37 20.16
C LEU A 188 5.35 -1.30 21.17
N LYS A 189 5.61 -1.54 22.46
CA LYS A 189 5.32 -0.57 23.50
C LYS A 189 6.27 0.62 23.41
N THR A 190 5.75 1.83 23.25
CA THR A 190 6.57 3.02 23.01
C THR A 190 6.62 3.97 24.21
N SER A 191 7.66 4.80 24.26
CA SER A 191 7.75 5.88 25.24
C SER A 191 6.99 7.11 24.76
N HIS A 192 6.26 7.76 25.66
CA HIS A 192 5.62 9.06 25.42
C HIS A 192 6.64 10.19 25.16
N ASN A 193 7.94 9.96 25.45
CA ASN A 193 9.00 10.92 25.14
C ASN A 193 9.39 10.95 23.65
N MET A 194 8.94 9.96 22.87
CA MET A 194 9.25 9.81 21.45
C MET A 194 7.99 10.06 20.61
N ALA A 195 8.12 10.70 19.45
CA ALA A 195 7.01 10.80 18.51
C ALA A 195 6.77 9.42 17.85
N GLN A 196 5.64 8.79 18.19
CA GLN A 196 5.24 7.47 17.64
C GLN A 196 5.12 7.52 16.12
N GLU A 197 4.59 8.63 15.61
CA GLU A 197 4.42 8.88 14.19
C GLU A 197 5.77 8.93 13.43
N TYR A 198 6.82 9.44 14.06
CA TYR A 198 8.16 9.36 13.50
C TYR A 198 8.64 7.91 13.41
N LEU A 199 8.43 7.10 14.47
CA LEU A 199 8.81 5.69 14.46
C LEU A 199 8.08 4.90 13.37
N VAL A 200 6.80 5.16 13.13
CA VAL A 200 6.04 4.53 12.03
C VAL A 200 6.63 4.90 10.67
N ARG A 201 6.94 6.18 10.43
CA ARG A 201 7.62 6.63 9.20
C ARG A 201 8.99 5.98 9.04
N LEU A 202 9.73 5.83 10.13
CA LEU A 202 11.04 5.19 10.14
C LEU A 202 10.96 3.71 9.77
N ILE A 203 10.08 2.94 10.41
CA ILE A 203 9.92 1.50 10.16
C ILE A 203 9.43 1.23 8.72
N ARG A 204 8.65 2.17 8.16
CA ARG A 204 8.14 2.10 6.79
C ARG A 204 9.14 2.59 5.72
N SER A 205 10.25 3.20 6.12
CA SER A 205 11.25 3.73 5.18
C SER A 205 11.88 2.61 4.33
N PRO A 206 12.34 2.90 3.09
CA PRO A 206 12.98 1.92 2.23
C PRO A 206 14.11 1.14 2.91
N ASP A 207 15.01 1.82 3.62
CA ASP A 207 16.13 1.15 4.29
C ASP A 207 15.69 0.24 5.43
N ALA A 208 14.71 0.67 6.24
CA ALA A 208 14.16 -0.18 7.29
C ALA A 208 13.49 -1.42 6.69
N ARG A 209 12.69 -1.27 5.63
CA ARG A 209 12.08 -2.41 4.92
C ARG A 209 13.14 -3.34 4.32
N SER A 210 14.21 -2.79 3.77
CA SER A 210 15.34 -3.57 3.22
C SER A 210 16.03 -4.39 4.31
N TYR A 211 16.34 -3.77 5.45
CA TYR A 211 16.91 -4.45 6.62
C TYR A 211 16.00 -5.58 7.12
N LEU A 212 14.70 -5.30 7.28
CA LEU A 212 13.71 -6.27 7.75
C LEU A 212 13.56 -7.44 6.77
N SER A 213 13.59 -7.17 5.47
CA SER A 213 13.50 -8.20 4.42
C SER A 213 14.74 -9.10 4.40
N GLY A 214 15.94 -8.50 4.41
CA GLY A 214 17.21 -9.25 4.41
C GLY A 214 17.47 -10.05 5.69
N GLY A 215 16.89 -9.63 6.82
CA GLY A 215 16.97 -10.35 8.09
C GLY A 215 15.89 -11.42 8.31
N SER A 216 14.86 -11.48 7.45
CA SER A 216 13.70 -12.35 7.65
C SER A 216 14.05 -13.85 7.54
N VAL A 217 13.33 -14.70 8.27
CA VAL A 217 13.60 -16.15 8.34
C VAL A 217 12.41 -16.93 7.81
N GLY A 218 12.65 -17.88 6.90
CA GLY A 218 11.66 -18.78 6.31
C GLY A 218 11.73 -18.83 4.79
N SER A 219 11.72 -20.02 4.19
CA SER A 219 11.86 -20.23 2.73
C SER A 219 10.57 -19.97 1.93
N THR A 220 9.41 -19.94 2.60
CA THR A 220 8.08 -19.83 1.95
C THR A 220 7.29 -18.60 2.41
N MET A 221 7.56 -18.09 3.62
CA MET A 221 7.00 -16.83 4.13
C MET A 221 8.02 -16.15 5.06
N ASN A 222 8.39 -14.92 4.73
CA ASN A 222 9.26 -14.09 5.55
C ASN A 222 8.61 -13.83 6.91
N ASN A 223 9.25 -14.27 7.99
CA ASN A 223 8.76 -14.10 9.36
C ASN A 223 9.80 -13.37 10.20
N LEU A 224 9.41 -12.23 10.75
CA LEU A 224 10.25 -11.44 11.65
C LEU A 224 10.28 -12.08 13.04
N ASN A 225 11.39 -11.85 13.74
CA ASN A 225 11.60 -12.25 15.13
C ASN A 225 12.10 -11.06 15.95
N HIS A 226 12.05 -11.21 17.27
CA HIS A 226 12.43 -10.14 18.20
C HIS A 226 13.89 -9.70 18.03
N ARG A 227 14.79 -10.63 17.66
CA ARG A 227 16.22 -10.33 17.51
C ARG A 227 16.46 -9.38 16.34
N ILE A 228 15.75 -9.54 15.22
CA ILE A 228 15.85 -8.66 14.04
C ILE A 228 15.44 -7.25 14.45
N LEU A 229 14.24 -7.09 15.02
CA LEU A 229 13.72 -5.79 15.44
C LEU A 229 14.64 -5.12 16.47
N ASN A 230 15.00 -5.83 17.53
CA ASN A 230 15.85 -5.26 18.57
C ASN A 230 17.22 -4.81 18.04
N ARG A 231 17.77 -5.45 17.00
CA ARG A 231 19.10 -5.13 16.45
C ARG A 231 19.09 -4.10 15.32
N MET A 232 17.94 -3.70 14.82
CA MET A 232 17.87 -2.68 13.76
C MET A 232 18.53 -1.39 14.23
N VAL A 233 19.49 -0.88 13.45
CA VAL A 233 20.14 0.42 13.71
C VAL A 233 19.27 1.51 13.11
N ILE A 234 18.99 2.54 13.92
CA ILE A 234 18.09 3.65 13.55
C ILE A 234 18.72 4.98 13.91
N GLY A 235 18.51 5.99 13.07
CA GLY A 235 18.82 7.37 13.38
C GLY A 235 17.72 7.95 14.27
N VAL A 236 18.10 8.58 15.38
CA VAL A 236 17.18 9.22 16.32
C VAL A 236 17.43 10.72 16.27
N PRO A 237 16.46 11.54 15.82
CA PRO A 237 16.54 13.00 15.86
C PRO A 237 16.20 13.55 17.24
N PRO A 238 16.52 14.82 17.52
CA PRO A 238 15.85 15.62 18.55
C PRO A 238 14.32 15.51 18.48
N VAL A 239 13.64 15.56 19.64
CA VAL A 239 12.17 15.42 19.69
C VAL A 239 11.47 16.53 18.89
N ALA A 240 11.95 17.77 18.99
CA ALA A 240 11.42 18.89 18.23
C ALA A 240 11.55 18.66 16.71
N GLU A 241 12.70 18.14 16.26
CA GLU A 241 12.90 17.78 14.86
C GLU A 241 12.01 16.61 14.41
N GLN A 242 11.76 15.61 15.26
CA GLN A 242 10.82 14.52 14.95
C GLN A 242 9.43 15.07 14.62
N GLN A 243 8.93 16.06 15.37
CA GLN A 243 7.64 16.70 15.11
C GLN A 243 7.65 17.46 13.78
N ARG A 244 8.72 18.22 13.49
CA ARG A 244 8.88 18.92 12.20
C ARG A 244 8.91 17.94 11.03
N ILE A 245 9.62 16.81 11.17
CA ILE A 245 9.66 15.74 10.17
C ILE A 245 8.26 15.16 9.95
N VAL A 246 7.53 14.81 11.02
CA VAL A 246 6.17 14.26 10.93
C VAL A 246 5.25 15.22 10.18
N ALA A 247 5.23 16.49 10.58
CA ALA A 247 4.41 17.52 9.93
C ALA A 247 4.76 17.67 8.44
N LYS A 248 6.06 17.69 8.09
CA LYS A 248 6.47 17.84 6.69
C LYS A 248 6.13 16.62 5.84
N VAL A 249 6.30 15.41 6.37
CA VAL A 249 5.89 14.18 5.68
C VAL A 249 4.38 14.16 5.46
N ASP A 250 3.58 14.59 6.44
CA ASP A 250 2.12 14.65 6.31
C ASP A 250 1.66 15.63 5.24
N GLU A 251 2.27 16.82 5.21
CA GLU A 251 2.04 17.83 4.16
C GLU A 251 2.33 17.25 2.77
N LEU A 252 3.50 16.65 2.60
CA LEU A 252 3.91 16.08 1.30
C LEU A 252 3.04 14.89 0.90
N PHE A 253 2.69 14.01 1.85
CA PHE A 253 1.80 12.89 1.57
C PHE A 253 0.38 13.34 1.25
N ALA A 254 -0.08 14.48 1.75
CA ALA A 254 -1.36 15.06 1.34
C ALA A 254 -1.30 15.51 -0.13
N GLN A 255 -0.19 16.12 -0.56
CA GLN A 255 0.02 16.51 -1.96
C GLN A 255 0.09 15.28 -2.87
N THR A 256 0.84 14.23 -2.49
CA THR A 256 0.93 13.02 -3.31
C THR A 256 -0.42 12.30 -3.45
N ARG A 257 -1.23 12.24 -2.38
CA ARG A 257 -2.61 11.72 -2.46
C ARG A 257 -3.49 12.55 -3.42
N ALA A 258 -3.37 13.88 -3.37
CA ALA A 258 -4.13 14.74 -4.28
C ALA A 258 -3.72 14.52 -5.75
N LEU A 259 -2.42 14.32 -6.02
CA LEU A 259 -1.93 14.01 -7.36
C LEU A 259 -2.40 12.65 -7.86
N GLU A 260 -2.33 11.63 -7.01
CA GLU A 260 -2.83 10.29 -7.34
C GLU A 260 -4.33 10.31 -7.66
N ALA A 261 -5.12 11.12 -6.94
CA ALA A 261 -6.55 11.30 -7.22
C ALA A 261 -6.78 12.00 -8.57
N LYS A 262 -6.01 13.06 -8.89
CA LYS A 262 -6.08 13.75 -10.19
C LYS A 262 -5.73 12.80 -11.35
N LEU A 263 -4.67 11.99 -11.21
CA LEU A 263 -4.27 11.00 -12.22
C LEU A 263 -5.37 9.97 -12.45
N ARG A 264 -5.92 9.39 -11.37
CA ARG A 264 -7.04 8.45 -11.49
C ARG A 264 -8.26 9.07 -12.18
N GLN A 265 -8.59 10.33 -11.87
CA GLN A 265 -9.70 11.03 -12.52
C GLN A 265 -9.42 11.33 -14.00
N ALA A 266 -8.18 11.67 -14.37
CA ALA A 266 -7.79 11.83 -15.78
C ALA A 266 -7.94 10.51 -16.54
N GLN A 267 -7.42 9.40 -15.99
CA GLN A 267 -7.53 8.09 -16.60
C GLN A 267 -9.00 7.64 -16.75
N GLU A 268 -9.84 7.85 -15.74
CA GLU A 268 -11.26 7.48 -15.82
C GLU A 268 -12.04 8.31 -16.84
N ARG A 269 -11.67 9.58 -17.04
CA ARG A 269 -12.24 10.43 -18.11
C ARG A 269 -11.93 9.88 -19.49
N VAL A 270 -10.69 9.41 -19.72
CA VAL A 270 -10.28 8.79 -20.98
C VAL A 270 -11.09 7.52 -21.24
N VAL A 271 -11.21 6.64 -20.25
CA VAL A 271 -12.02 5.40 -20.35
C VAL A 271 -13.49 5.71 -20.64
N THR A 272 -14.08 6.64 -19.89
CA THR A 272 -15.48 7.03 -20.08
C THR A 272 -15.72 7.65 -21.46
N PHE A 273 -14.81 8.51 -21.92
CA PHE A 273 -14.89 9.12 -23.25
C PHE A 273 -14.80 8.07 -24.35
N ASN A 274 -13.84 7.14 -24.27
CA ASN A 274 -13.70 6.04 -25.22
C ASN A 274 -14.99 5.21 -25.30
N ARG A 275 -15.54 4.79 -24.16
CA ARG A 275 -16.80 4.03 -24.11
C ARG A 275 -17.96 4.80 -24.75
N ALA A 276 -18.08 6.09 -24.48
CA ALA A 276 -19.12 6.94 -25.06
C ALA A 276 -18.94 7.12 -26.58
N ALA A 277 -17.69 7.25 -27.06
CA ALA A 277 -17.38 7.36 -28.48
C ALA A 277 -17.71 6.06 -29.23
N LEU A 278 -17.30 4.90 -28.68
CA LEU A 278 -17.64 3.59 -29.24
C LEU A 278 -19.16 3.37 -29.22
N HIS A 279 -19.85 3.70 -28.12
CA HIS A 279 -21.30 3.56 -28.05
C HIS A 279 -22.03 4.37 -29.12
N ARG A 280 -21.64 5.64 -29.33
CA ARG A 280 -22.20 6.48 -30.42
C ARG A 280 -21.95 5.88 -31.79
N MET A 281 -20.76 5.29 -32.01
CA MET A 281 -20.43 4.60 -33.25
C MET A 281 -21.33 3.37 -33.48
N HIS A 282 -21.63 2.60 -32.43
CA HIS A 282 -22.52 1.43 -32.49
C HIS A 282 -24.00 1.77 -32.73
N THR A 283 -24.46 2.90 -32.18
CA THR A 283 -25.87 3.34 -32.25
C THR A 283 -26.13 4.34 -33.37
N ALA A 284 -25.11 4.67 -34.18
CA ALA A 284 -25.23 5.55 -35.34
C ALA A 284 -26.34 5.09 -36.30
N GLN A 285 -27.28 6.00 -36.57
CA GLN A 285 -28.45 5.74 -37.42
C GLN A 285 -28.13 5.89 -38.91
N ASP A 286 -27.09 6.65 -39.24
CA ASP A 286 -26.65 6.93 -40.60
C ASP A 286 -25.11 6.97 -40.69
N ASP A 287 -24.60 7.01 -41.93
CA ASP A 287 -23.17 6.99 -42.21
C ASP A 287 -22.46 8.28 -41.74
N ALA A 288 -23.14 9.42 -41.73
CA ALA A 288 -22.54 10.69 -41.30
C ALA A 288 -22.25 10.68 -39.79
N GLN A 289 -23.19 10.17 -38.98
CA GLN A 289 -23.04 9.97 -37.54
C GLN A 289 -21.94 8.95 -37.22
N PHE A 290 -21.87 7.87 -38.00
CA PHE A 290 -20.81 6.87 -37.88
C PHE A 290 -19.43 7.50 -38.17
N GLN A 291 -19.27 8.18 -39.30
CA GLN A 291 -18.00 8.79 -39.69
C GLN A 291 -17.53 9.87 -38.71
N THR A 292 -18.45 10.64 -38.13
CA THR A 292 -18.12 11.63 -37.09
C THR A 292 -17.58 10.95 -35.83
N SER A 293 -18.22 9.86 -35.41
CA SER A 293 -17.78 9.09 -34.24
C SER A 293 -16.45 8.37 -34.49
N TRP A 294 -16.26 7.81 -35.69
CA TRP A 294 -15.02 7.20 -36.13
C TRP A 294 -13.85 8.19 -36.15
N ARG A 295 -14.04 9.38 -36.73
CA ARG A 295 -13.02 10.46 -36.69
C ARG A 295 -12.65 10.82 -35.27
N THR A 296 -13.64 10.94 -34.38
CA THR A 296 -13.38 11.24 -32.96
C THR A 296 -12.45 10.22 -32.31
N VAL A 297 -12.65 8.92 -32.59
CA VAL A 297 -11.80 7.84 -32.08
C VAL A 297 -10.44 7.82 -32.77
N SER A 298 -10.41 7.95 -34.10
CA SER A 298 -9.20 7.90 -34.92
C SER A 298 -8.25 9.07 -34.62
N ASP A 299 -8.77 10.29 -34.47
CA ASP A 299 -7.98 11.50 -34.23
C ASP A 299 -7.34 11.49 -32.83
N HIS A 300 -7.90 10.73 -31.89
CA HIS A 300 -7.41 10.61 -30.51
C HIS A 300 -6.90 9.20 -30.19
N PHE A 301 -6.62 8.39 -31.21
CA PHE A 301 -6.34 6.96 -31.05
C PHE A 301 -5.23 6.68 -30.03
N ASP A 302 -4.12 7.41 -30.13
CA ASP A 302 -2.96 7.23 -29.24
C ASP A 302 -3.33 7.49 -27.77
N VAL A 303 -4.07 8.55 -27.49
CA VAL A 303 -4.48 8.91 -26.11
C VAL A 303 -5.51 7.94 -25.56
N LEU A 304 -6.45 7.49 -26.38
CA LEU A 304 -7.52 6.58 -25.96
C LEU A 304 -6.98 5.18 -25.68
N TYR A 305 -6.02 4.70 -26.46
CA TYR A 305 -5.55 3.31 -26.40
C TYR A 305 -4.16 3.13 -25.77
N ASP A 306 -3.54 4.21 -25.28
CA ASP A 306 -2.44 4.12 -24.30
C ASP A 306 -2.90 3.48 -22.98
N ASP A 307 -4.19 3.60 -22.63
CA ASP A 307 -4.80 2.87 -21.51
C ASP A 307 -5.26 1.46 -21.95
N PRO A 308 -4.66 0.38 -21.42
CA PRO A 308 -5.00 -0.99 -21.81
C PRO A 308 -6.47 -1.37 -21.57
N ARG A 309 -7.17 -0.67 -20.65
CA ARG A 309 -8.59 -0.93 -20.35
C ARG A 309 -9.49 -0.64 -21.56
N ASN A 310 -9.09 0.27 -22.44
CA ASN A 310 -9.86 0.64 -23.62
C ASN A 310 -9.71 -0.35 -24.79
N VAL A 311 -8.67 -1.18 -24.79
CA VAL A 311 -8.35 -2.12 -25.88
C VAL A 311 -9.41 -3.21 -26.02
N ALA A 312 -9.92 -3.74 -24.91
CA ALA A 312 -10.93 -4.80 -24.94
C ALA A 312 -12.24 -4.31 -25.58
N GLU A 313 -12.70 -3.11 -25.20
CA GLU A 313 -13.90 -2.50 -25.78
C GLU A 313 -13.72 -2.18 -27.27
N LEU A 314 -12.55 -1.69 -27.69
CA LEU A 314 -12.25 -1.46 -29.10
C LEU A 314 -12.30 -2.75 -29.92
N ARG A 315 -11.70 -3.84 -29.44
CA ARG A 315 -11.73 -5.13 -30.13
C ARG A 315 -13.16 -5.63 -30.33
N GLN A 316 -13.99 -5.53 -29.29
CA GLN A 316 -15.40 -5.89 -29.40
C GLN A 316 -16.12 -4.99 -30.41
N ALA A 317 -15.85 -3.68 -30.40
CA ALA A 317 -16.45 -2.75 -31.34
C ALA A 317 -16.09 -3.09 -32.79
N ILE A 318 -14.82 -3.41 -33.06
CA ILE A 318 -14.35 -3.85 -34.38
C ILE A 318 -15.09 -5.11 -34.81
N LEU A 319 -15.20 -6.13 -33.96
CA LEU A 319 -15.88 -7.39 -34.30
C LEU A 319 -17.36 -7.15 -34.63
N ASP A 320 -18.06 -6.40 -33.80
CA ASP A 320 -19.46 -6.06 -34.01
C ASP A 320 -19.68 -5.26 -35.30
N LEU A 321 -18.80 -4.29 -35.60
CA LEU A 321 -18.87 -3.52 -36.83
C LEU A 321 -18.55 -4.38 -38.06
N ALA A 322 -17.64 -5.36 -37.94
CA ALA A 322 -17.36 -6.33 -39.00
C ALA A 322 -18.63 -7.15 -39.32
N VAL A 323 -19.28 -7.71 -38.30
CA VAL A 323 -20.50 -8.52 -38.45
C VAL A 323 -21.65 -7.71 -39.04
N ARG A 324 -21.73 -6.41 -38.73
CA ARG A 324 -22.74 -5.49 -39.29
C ARG A 324 -22.40 -4.99 -40.70
N GLY A 325 -21.29 -5.41 -41.30
CA GLY A 325 -20.87 -4.97 -42.63
C GLY A 325 -20.52 -3.49 -42.70
N LYS A 326 -20.11 -2.88 -41.57
CA LYS A 326 -19.78 -1.44 -41.47
C LYS A 326 -18.28 -1.15 -41.55
N LEU A 327 -17.42 -2.17 -41.55
CA LEU A 327 -15.95 -2.02 -41.64
C LEU A 327 -15.39 -2.08 -43.06
N ALA A 328 -16.16 -2.59 -44.02
CA ALA A 328 -15.76 -2.69 -45.41
C ALA A 328 -16.76 -1.90 -46.28
N PRO A 329 -16.30 -1.27 -47.38
CA PRO A 329 -17.19 -0.66 -48.36
C PRO A 329 -18.10 -1.74 -48.96
N GLN A 330 -19.39 -1.44 -49.10
CA GLN A 330 -20.34 -2.34 -49.75
C GLN A 330 -20.34 -2.08 -51.24
N ASP A 331 -20.06 -3.10 -52.06
CA ASP A 331 -20.17 -3.01 -53.51
C ASP A 331 -21.61 -3.38 -53.92
N PRO A 332 -22.38 -2.46 -54.54
CA PRO A 332 -23.73 -2.79 -55.02
C PRO A 332 -23.75 -3.85 -56.13
N ASN A 333 -22.59 -4.21 -56.70
CA ASN A 333 -22.45 -5.30 -57.66
C ASN A 333 -22.14 -6.66 -57.00
N ASP A 334 -21.94 -6.71 -55.68
CA ASP A 334 -21.78 -7.98 -54.96
C ASP A 334 -23.05 -8.84 -55.08
N GLU A 335 -22.87 -10.15 -55.22
CA GLU A 335 -24.00 -11.08 -55.29
C GLU A 335 -24.85 -10.98 -54.01
N PRO A 336 -26.19 -10.79 -54.12
CA PRO A 336 -27.04 -10.67 -52.95
C PRO A 336 -26.95 -11.92 -52.07
N ALA A 337 -26.84 -11.73 -50.75
CA ALA A 337 -26.77 -12.83 -49.79
C ALA A 337 -27.96 -13.81 -49.89
N GLU A 338 -29.10 -13.38 -50.45
CA GLU A 338 -30.26 -14.22 -50.74
C GLU A 338 -29.96 -15.34 -51.74
N GLU A 339 -29.14 -15.09 -52.77
CA GLU A 339 -28.75 -16.10 -53.76
C GLU A 339 -27.80 -17.13 -53.13
N LEU A 340 -26.86 -16.69 -52.30
CA LEU A 340 -26.02 -17.58 -51.50
C LEU A 340 -26.85 -18.49 -50.57
N LEU A 341 -27.88 -17.95 -49.91
CA LEU A 341 -28.76 -18.72 -49.03
C LEU A 341 -29.61 -19.74 -49.79
N LYS A 342 -30.08 -19.42 -51.01
CA LYS A 342 -30.76 -20.39 -51.88
C LYS A 342 -29.83 -21.55 -52.25
N ASN A 343 -28.57 -21.25 -52.57
CA ASN A 343 -27.56 -22.25 -52.91
C ASN A 343 -27.21 -23.17 -51.72
N ILE A 344 -27.21 -22.65 -50.49
CA ILE A 344 -26.98 -23.45 -49.28
C ILE A 344 -28.22 -24.26 -48.87
N GLY A 345 -29.43 -23.70 -49.00
CA GLY A 345 -30.69 -24.36 -48.66
C GLY A 345 -31.12 -25.47 -49.64
N GLY A 346 -30.68 -25.39 -50.90
CA GLY A 346 -30.97 -26.37 -51.94
C GLY A 346 -30.30 -27.74 -51.76
N GLY A 347 -29.27 -27.85 -50.92
CA GLY A 347 -28.45 -29.05 -50.77
C GLY A 347 -29.02 -30.21 -49.94
N LYS A 348 -30.24 -30.11 -49.38
CA LYS A 348 -30.81 -31.14 -48.48
C LYS A 348 -31.97 -31.97 -49.03
N ARG A 349 -32.24 -31.95 -50.35
CA ARG A 349 -33.28 -32.80 -50.95
C ARG A 349 -32.81 -33.47 -52.24
N THR A 350 -31.96 -34.49 -52.14
CA THR A 350 -31.95 -35.65 -53.07
C THR A 350 -30.92 -36.68 -52.60
N GLU A 351 -31.31 -37.60 -51.72
CA GLU A 351 -30.74 -38.95 -51.70
C GLU A 351 -31.72 -39.88 -50.98
N ASN A 352 -32.83 -40.17 -51.65
CA ASN A 352 -33.62 -41.35 -51.33
C ASN A 352 -34.21 -41.89 -52.62
N GLY A 353 -33.60 -42.96 -53.14
CA GLY A 353 -34.20 -43.77 -54.19
C GLY A 353 -33.25 -44.25 -55.27
N ARG A 354 -32.74 -45.47 -55.09
CA ARG A 354 -32.55 -46.57 -56.09
C ARG A 354 -31.51 -47.55 -55.52
N LYS A 355 -31.68 -48.87 -55.49
CA LYS A 355 -32.53 -49.77 -56.29
C LYS A 355 -32.68 -51.10 -55.53
N LYS A 356 -33.90 -51.67 -55.58
CA LYS A 356 -34.10 -53.12 -55.57
C LYS A 356 -33.55 -53.69 -56.88
N SER A 357 -32.73 -54.72 -56.80
CA SER A 357 -32.96 -55.99 -57.51
C SER A 357 -32.35 -57.12 -56.71
#